data_AF-A0A9E2GRQ0-F1
#
_entry.id   AF-A0A9E2GRQ0-F1
#
_cell.length_a   1.000
_cell.length_b   1.000
_cell.length_c   1.000
_cell.angle_alpha   90.00
_cell.angle_beta   90.00
_cell.angle_gamma   90.00
#
_symmetry.space_group_name_H-M   'P 1'
#
loop_
_entity.id
_entity.type
_entity.pdbx_description
1 polymer ?
#
loop_
_entity_poly.entity_id
_entity_poly.type
_entity_poly.pdbx_seq_one_letter_code
_entity_poly.pdbx_strand_id
1 'polypeptide(L)'
;MKDRPTELDGAALLYFTVTTDGGDFGVAHDLDADQDIPIVSLAICRYSDSPEQVYLFACDANWTVRGDLLYDSVEEAKSDAERYYETGPLTWRAPVAHSTEGDPMTTTSQRMHRALLSLAGLSIGDALGERFFGDPLKVVPAIWERAIPPGPWSYTDDTQMALSIVATLAKFGTIDQDHLAKGFASRYEPFRGYGGGAHDLLAQFRGGGHWSQLAGAIFQGRGSYGNGAAMRVAPLGAYFADDLDKVVDQAKASAVVTHAHPEGVAGAIAVAVAAAHACQGTAQAGSNASGLLAAVIEHTPKSRTREGLEVAAELPATTPSTEAASILGCGQEVSSQDTVPFALWCAAHHLDNFEEAFWATVAG
;
A
#
# COMPACT_ATOMS: atom_id res chain seq x y z
N MET A 1 -16.79 -27.66 2.57
CA MET A 1 -17.92 -26.84 3.09
C MET A 1 -18.29 -25.86 2.00
N LYS A 2 -19.60 -25.65 1.77
CA LYS A 2 -20.12 -24.56 0.92
C LYS A 2 -19.53 -23.21 1.36
N ASP A 3 -19.59 -22.22 0.47
CA ASP A 3 -19.16 -20.86 0.74
C ASP A 3 -19.72 -20.34 2.07
N ARG A 4 -18.87 -19.64 2.81
CA ARG A 4 -19.14 -19.23 4.19
C ARG A 4 -20.11 -18.05 4.20
N PRO A 5 -21.19 -18.08 5.00
CA PRO A 5 -22.19 -17.02 5.00
C PRO A 5 -21.64 -15.73 5.62
N THR A 6 -22.07 -14.59 5.07
CA THR A 6 -21.85 -13.25 5.64
C THR A 6 -23.04 -12.79 6.49
N GLU A 7 -24.21 -13.41 6.31
CA GLU A 7 -25.41 -13.23 7.12
C GLU A 7 -26.08 -14.58 7.40
N LEU A 8 -26.82 -14.67 8.49
CA LEU A 8 -27.65 -15.82 8.87
C LEU A 8 -29.00 -15.30 9.36
N ASP A 9 -30.10 -15.82 8.84
CA ASP A 9 -31.47 -15.41 9.19
C ASP A 9 -31.68 -13.87 9.21
N GLY A 10 -31.04 -13.15 8.29
CA GLY A 10 -31.10 -11.68 8.18
C GLY A 10 -30.24 -10.91 9.19
N ALA A 11 -29.45 -11.60 10.02
CA ALA A 11 -28.50 -11.01 10.94
C ALA A 11 -27.06 -11.09 10.40
N ALA A 12 -26.31 -10.00 10.54
CA ALA A 12 -24.92 -9.92 10.10
C ALA A 12 -24.01 -10.78 10.99
N LEU A 13 -23.17 -11.62 10.37
CA LEU A 13 -22.24 -12.48 11.08
C LEU A 13 -21.07 -11.66 11.67
N LEU A 14 -20.83 -11.76 12.97
CA LEU A 14 -19.72 -11.10 13.66
C LEU A 14 -18.55 -12.06 13.94
N TYR A 15 -18.87 -13.25 14.43
CA TYR A 15 -17.90 -14.30 14.72
C TYR A 15 -18.52 -15.67 14.48
N PHE A 16 -17.69 -16.66 14.17
CA PHE A 16 -18.15 -18.04 14.09
C PHE A 16 -17.09 -19.02 14.58
N THR A 17 -17.54 -20.23 14.87
CA THR A 17 -16.68 -21.39 15.11
C THR A 17 -17.31 -22.64 14.50
N VAL A 18 -16.48 -23.61 14.17
CA VAL A 18 -16.88 -24.89 13.57
C VAL A 18 -16.20 -26.00 14.33
N THR A 19 -16.84 -27.16 14.41
CA THR A 19 -16.22 -28.33 15.04
C THR A 19 -14.96 -28.76 14.29
N THR A 20 -13.97 -29.26 15.04
CA THR A 20 -12.79 -29.91 14.48
C THR A 20 -13.06 -31.41 14.30
N ASP A 21 -12.43 -32.03 13.29
CA ASP A 21 -12.39 -33.48 13.10
C ASP A 21 -13.75 -34.20 12.96
N GLY A 22 -14.78 -33.50 12.47
CA GLY A 22 -16.08 -34.10 12.11
C GLY A 22 -17.04 -34.35 13.28
N GLY A 23 -16.79 -33.74 14.45
CA GLY A 23 -17.73 -33.75 15.59
C GLY A 23 -18.90 -32.76 15.44
N ASP A 24 -19.75 -32.68 16.46
CA ASP A 24 -20.88 -31.75 16.58
C ASP A 24 -20.92 -31.08 17.97
N PHE A 25 -21.67 -29.98 18.06
CA PHE A 25 -22.06 -29.26 19.27
C PHE A 25 -23.44 -29.77 19.76
N GLY A 26 -23.72 -31.07 19.59
CA GLY A 26 -25.03 -31.66 19.87
C GLY A 26 -25.96 -31.72 18.64
N VAL A 27 -27.18 -32.19 18.88
CA VAL A 27 -28.21 -32.39 17.85
C VAL A 27 -29.44 -31.52 18.12
N ALA A 28 -29.98 -30.91 17.07
CA ALA A 28 -31.31 -30.30 17.08
C ALA A 28 -32.29 -31.26 16.40
N HIS A 29 -33.47 -31.44 17.00
CA HIS A 29 -34.50 -32.32 16.44
C HIS A 29 -35.43 -31.53 15.52
N ASP A 30 -35.49 -31.91 14.25
CA ASP A 30 -36.40 -31.33 13.27
C ASP A 30 -37.78 -31.97 13.38
N LEU A 31 -38.75 -31.20 13.88
CA LEU A 31 -40.11 -31.68 14.15
C LEU A 31 -40.91 -32.02 12.88
N ASP A 32 -40.56 -31.41 11.74
CA ASP A 32 -41.27 -31.61 10.48
C ASP A 32 -40.71 -32.82 9.72
N ALA A 33 -39.39 -33.05 9.82
CA ALA A 33 -38.71 -34.17 9.19
C ALA A 33 -38.55 -35.41 10.09
N ASP A 34 -38.87 -35.32 11.39
CA ASP A 34 -38.64 -36.34 12.42
C ASP A 34 -37.21 -36.89 12.39
N GLN A 35 -36.24 -35.97 12.36
CA GLN A 35 -34.83 -36.29 12.20
C GLN A 35 -33.93 -35.45 13.11
N ASP A 36 -32.91 -36.08 13.69
CA ASP A 36 -31.85 -35.40 14.42
C ASP A 36 -30.83 -34.79 13.46
N ILE A 37 -30.57 -33.50 13.63
CA ILE A 37 -29.67 -32.71 12.80
C ILE A 37 -28.47 -32.29 13.65
N PRO A 38 -27.25 -32.69 13.29
CA PRO A 38 -26.05 -32.30 14.03
C PRO A 38 -25.76 -30.80 13.85
N ILE A 39 -25.51 -30.13 14.96
CA ILE A 39 -25.02 -28.75 15.00
C ILE A 39 -23.52 -28.79 14.84
N VAL A 40 -22.98 -28.32 13.73
CA VAL A 40 -21.52 -28.39 13.46
C VAL A 40 -20.84 -27.02 13.48
N SER A 41 -21.64 -25.97 13.68
CA SER A 41 -21.15 -24.60 13.70
C SER A 41 -21.97 -23.73 14.66
N LEU A 42 -21.29 -22.78 15.29
CA LEU A 42 -21.93 -21.71 16.06
C LEU A 42 -21.56 -20.36 15.46
N ALA A 43 -22.51 -19.44 15.45
CA ALA A 43 -22.35 -18.11 14.89
C ALA A 43 -22.87 -17.04 15.84
N ILE A 44 -22.12 -15.96 16.03
CA ILE A 44 -22.57 -14.77 16.75
C ILE A 44 -22.94 -13.74 15.70
N CYS A 45 -24.21 -13.37 15.67
CA CYS A 45 -24.80 -12.47 14.68
C CYS A 45 -25.46 -11.26 15.33
N ARG A 46 -25.72 -10.22 14.54
CA ARG A 46 -26.42 -9.01 14.98
C ARG A 46 -27.42 -8.53 13.92
N TYR A 47 -28.65 -8.28 14.35
CA TYR A 47 -29.65 -7.61 13.51
C TYR A 47 -29.42 -6.10 13.47
N SER A 48 -29.70 -5.49 12.32
CA SER A 48 -29.53 -4.06 12.10
C SER A 48 -30.50 -3.20 12.90
N ASP A 49 -31.67 -3.73 13.26
CA ASP A 49 -32.69 -3.07 14.07
C ASP A 49 -32.46 -3.19 15.59
N SER A 50 -31.51 -4.04 16.00
CA SER A 50 -31.21 -4.35 17.40
C SER A 50 -29.69 -4.29 17.66
N PRO A 51 -29.06 -3.11 17.51
CA PRO A 51 -27.60 -2.99 17.50
C PRO A 51 -26.93 -3.27 18.85
N GLU A 52 -27.69 -3.17 19.94
CA GLU A 52 -27.22 -3.35 21.32
C GLU A 52 -27.18 -4.82 21.76
N GLN A 53 -27.74 -5.74 20.95
CA GLN A 53 -27.82 -7.16 21.29
C GLN A 53 -27.12 -8.03 20.25
N VAL A 54 -26.79 -9.25 20.64
CA VAL A 54 -26.21 -10.26 19.73
C VAL A 54 -26.90 -11.61 19.93
N TYR A 55 -26.98 -12.37 18.85
CA TYR A 55 -27.59 -13.69 18.83
C TYR A 55 -26.51 -14.76 18.62
N LEU A 56 -26.53 -15.81 19.43
CA LEU A 56 -25.75 -17.03 19.21
C LEU A 56 -26.63 -18.05 18.47
N PHE A 57 -26.31 -18.29 17.21
CA PHE A 57 -26.98 -19.27 16.37
C PHE A 57 -26.26 -20.63 16.40
N ALA A 58 -27.04 -21.69 16.56
CA ALA A 58 -26.65 -23.07 16.39
C ALA A 58 -26.99 -23.50 14.96
N CYS A 59 -25.98 -23.85 14.17
CA CYS A 59 -26.15 -24.11 12.74
C CYS A 59 -25.71 -25.50 12.30
N ASP A 60 -26.46 -26.08 11.37
CA ASP A 60 -26.13 -27.36 10.73
C ASP A 60 -24.99 -27.22 9.68
N ALA A 61 -24.65 -28.32 9.01
CA ALA A 61 -23.55 -28.35 8.03
C ALA A 61 -23.77 -27.46 6.78
N ASN A 62 -25.00 -26.98 6.56
CA ASN A 62 -25.36 -26.04 5.50
C ASN A 62 -25.52 -24.60 6.00
N TRP A 63 -25.15 -24.31 7.25
CA TRP A 63 -25.38 -23.02 7.90
C TRP A 63 -26.85 -22.66 8.10
N THR A 64 -27.77 -23.63 8.06
CA THR A 64 -29.16 -23.39 8.44
C THR A 64 -29.25 -23.25 9.96
N VAL A 65 -29.84 -22.17 10.44
CA VAL A 65 -30.06 -21.91 11.87
C VAL A 65 -31.08 -22.91 12.42
N ARG A 66 -30.72 -23.59 13.50
CA ARG A 66 -31.53 -24.61 14.18
C ARG A 66 -31.90 -24.21 15.61
N GLY A 67 -31.26 -23.17 16.13
CA GLY A 67 -31.58 -22.56 17.40
C GLY A 67 -30.84 -21.25 17.57
N ASP A 68 -31.40 -20.36 18.38
CA ASP A 68 -30.88 -19.04 18.65
C ASP A 68 -31.02 -18.69 20.15
N LEU A 69 -30.01 -18.00 20.67
CA LEU A 69 -29.98 -17.47 22.03
C LEU A 69 -29.56 -16.01 22.00
N LEU A 70 -30.25 -15.16 22.76
CA LEU A 70 -30.02 -13.72 22.80
C LEU A 70 -29.12 -13.33 23.97
N TYR A 71 -28.16 -12.45 23.71
CA TYR A 71 -27.20 -11.95 24.70
C TYR A 71 -26.99 -10.43 24.58
N ASP A 72 -26.56 -9.82 25.68
CA ASP A 72 -26.26 -8.38 25.74
C ASP A 72 -24.86 -8.04 25.21
N SER A 73 -23.97 -9.04 25.06
CA SER A 73 -22.62 -8.83 24.54
C SER A 73 -22.03 -10.05 23.82
N VAL A 74 -21.01 -9.80 22.98
CA VAL A 74 -20.27 -10.87 22.28
C VAL A 74 -19.50 -11.73 23.28
N GLU A 75 -18.92 -11.12 24.30
CA GLU A 75 -18.12 -11.79 25.33
C GLU A 75 -18.97 -12.78 26.13
N GLU A 76 -20.19 -12.38 26.49
CA GLU A 76 -21.16 -13.25 27.17
C GLU A 76 -21.58 -14.42 26.29
N ALA A 77 -21.95 -14.15 25.03
CA ALA A 77 -22.33 -15.20 24.08
C ALA A 77 -21.21 -16.24 23.87
N LYS A 78 -19.94 -15.80 23.81
CA LYS A 78 -18.79 -16.72 23.70
C LYS A 78 -18.60 -17.57 24.95
N SER A 79 -18.66 -16.95 26.13
CA SER A 79 -18.49 -17.67 27.39
C SER A 79 -19.61 -18.66 27.66
N ASP A 80 -20.84 -18.32 27.29
CA ASP A 80 -21.99 -19.20 27.53
C ASP A 80 -22.04 -20.33 26.49
N ALA A 81 -21.60 -20.11 25.25
CA ALA A 81 -21.45 -21.16 24.24
C ALA A 81 -20.52 -22.30 24.72
N GLU A 82 -19.38 -21.95 25.30
CA GLU A 82 -18.42 -22.93 25.83
C GLU A 82 -19.05 -23.79 26.93
N ARG A 83 -19.84 -23.15 27.80
CA ARG A 83 -20.54 -23.81 28.91
C ARG A 83 -21.71 -24.67 28.43
N TYR A 84 -22.58 -24.11 27.58
CA TYR A 84 -23.84 -24.72 27.16
C TYR A 84 -23.61 -25.97 26.31
N TYR A 85 -22.62 -25.92 25.41
CA TYR A 85 -22.26 -27.04 24.55
C TYR A 85 -21.21 -27.97 25.18
N GLU A 86 -20.90 -27.78 26.47
CA GLU A 86 -19.93 -28.56 27.25
C GLU A 86 -18.58 -28.73 26.52
N THR A 87 -18.13 -27.65 25.87
CA THR A 87 -16.87 -27.66 25.10
C THR A 87 -15.72 -27.05 25.89
N GLY A 88 -14.49 -27.44 25.54
CA GLY A 88 -13.31 -26.66 25.94
C GLY A 88 -13.26 -25.31 25.22
N PRO A 89 -12.22 -24.49 25.45
CA PRO A 89 -12.11 -23.16 24.85
C PRO A 89 -12.29 -23.19 23.33
N LEU A 90 -13.24 -22.41 22.82
CA LEU A 90 -13.57 -22.38 21.40
C LEU A 90 -12.71 -21.38 20.64
N THR A 91 -12.25 -21.77 19.46
CA THR A 91 -11.55 -20.85 18.56
C THR A 91 -12.57 -20.08 17.72
N TRP A 92 -12.82 -18.84 18.10
CA TRP A 92 -13.68 -17.92 17.36
C TRP A 92 -12.93 -17.23 16.23
N ARG A 93 -13.55 -17.18 15.06
CA ARG A 93 -13.03 -16.52 13.86
C ARG A 93 -13.96 -15.39 13.47
N ALA A 94 -13.41 -14.23 13.13
CA ALA A 94 -14.17 -13.21 12.41
C ALA A 94 -14.44 -13.70 10.98
N PRO A 95 -15.57 -13.35 10.35
CA PRO A 95 -15.71 -13.56 8.92
C PRO A 95 -14.54 -12.86 8.22
N VAL A 96 -13.84 -13.59 7.35
CA VAL A 96 -12.99 -12.93 6.36
C VAL A 96 -13.97 -12.09 5.55
N ALA A 97 -13.74 -10.78 5.49
CA ALA A 97 -14.52 -9.92 4.61
C ALA A 97 -14.35 -10.44 3.19
N HIS A 98 -15.23 -11.33 2.76
CA HIS A 98 -15.57 -11.45 1.35
C HIS A 98 -16.17 -10.09 1.05
N SER A 99 -15.37 -9.25 0.40
CA SER A 99 -15.88 -8.09 -0.31
C SER A 99 -17.09 -8.56 -1.08
N THR A 100 -18.27 -8.20 -0.60
CA THR A 100 -19.48 -8.31 -1.38
C THR A 100 -19.18 -7.51 -2.66
N GLU A 101 -19.13 -8.20 -3.79
CA GLU A 101 -19.32 -7.52 -5.07
C GLU A 101 -20.66 -6.79 -4.96
N GLY A 102 -20.62 -5.49 -4.65
CA GLY A 102 -21.81 -4.66 -4.65
C GLY A 102 -21.96 -3.63 -3.53
N ASP A 103 -21.15 -3.64 -2.46
CA ASP A 103 -21.15 -2.48 -1.54
C ASP A 103 -20.03 -1.51 -1.95
N PRO A 104 -20.34 -0.30 -2.47
CA PRO A 104 -19.31 0.62 -2.91
C PRO A 104 -18.44 1.01 -1.73
N MET A 105 -17.18 0.53 -1.73
CA MET A 105 -16.16 1.00 -0.81
C MET A 105 -16.26 2.52 -0.70
N THR A 106 -16.26 3.04 0.54
CA THR A 106 -16.19 4.49 0.75
C THR A 106 -15.01 5.04 -0.05
N THR A 107 -15.14 6.25 -0.61
CA THR A 107 -14.06 6.85 -1.40
C THR A 107 -12.73 6.79 -0.65
N THR A 108 -12.73 7.03 0.67
CA THR A 108 -11.55 6.88 1.53
C THR A 108 -10.97 5.46 1.53
N SER A 109 -11.81 4.43 1.64
CA SER A 109 -11.35 3.03 1.62
C SER A 109 -10.75 2.66 0.26
N GLN A 110 -11.35 3.12 -0.86
CA GLN A 110 -10.81 2.91 -2.20
C GLN A 110 -9.45 3.58 -2.38
N ARG A 111 -9.33 4.84 -1.94
CA ARG A 111 -8.07 5.58 -1.97
C ARG A 111 -6.99 4.88 -1.14
N MET A 112 -7.33 4.40 0.06
CA MET A 112 -6.40 3.66 0.90
C MET A 112 -5.98 2.33 0.27
N HIS A 113 -6.90 1.60 -0.38
CA HIS A 113 -6.56 0.36 -1.07
C HIS A 113 -5.51 0.60 -2.17
N ARG A 114 -5.71 1.62 -3.01
CA ARG A 114 -4.72 2.01 -4.04
C ARG A 114 -3.37 2.41 -3.43
N ALA A 115 -3.39 3.20 -2.36
CA ALA A 115 -2.18 3.60 -1.64
C ALA A 115 -1.39 2.41 -1.09
N LEU A 116 -2.09 1.42 -0.49
CA LEU A 116 -1.47 0.22 0.06
C LEU A 116 -0.92 -0.69 -1.03
N LEU A 117 -1.62 -0.83 -2.17
CA LEU A 117 -1.13 -1.59 -3.31
C LEU A 117 0.15 -0.96 -3.90
N SER A 118 0.13 0.37 -4.08
CA SER A 118 1.32 1.11 -4.53
C SER A 118 2.47 1.03 -3.53
N LEU A 119 2.18 1.07 -2.22
CA LEU A 119 3.18 0.88 -1.18
C LEU A 119 3.81 -0.52 -1.24
N ALA A 120 3.02 -1.57 -1.52
CA ALA A 120 3.54 -2.92 -1.65
C ALA A 120 4.52 -3.03 -2.83
N GLY A 121 4.16 -2.47 -4.00
CA GLY A 121 5.05 -2.41 -5.17
C GLY A 121 6.34 -1.63 -4.88
N LEU A 122 6.22 -0.45 -4.25
CA LEU A 122 7.36 0.34 -3.80
C LEU A 122 8.26 -0.45 -2.84
N SER A 123 7.67 -1.14 -1.86
CA SER A 123 8.43 -1.89 -0.84
C SER A 123 9.18 -3.08 -1.43
N ILE A 124 8.61 -3.73 -2.44
CA ILE A 124 9.29 -4.80 -3.18
C ILE A 124 10.44 -4.21 -4.01
N GLY A 125 10.19 -3.13 -4.76
CA GLY A 125 11.19 -2.46 -5.57
C GLY A 125 12.39 -1.97 -4.76
N ASP A 126 12.14 -1.34 -3.61
CA ASP A 126 13.15 -0.95 -2.61
C ASP A 126 13.93 -2.19 -2.13
N ALA A 127 13.26 -3.12 -1.43
CA ALA A 127 13.97 -4.17 -0.70
C ALA A 127 14.72 -5.13 -1.64
N LEU A 128 14.16 -5.43 -2.81
CA LEU A 128 14.81 -6.26 -3.82
C LEU A 128 15.87 -5.46 -4.60
N GLY A 129 15.59 -4.20 -4.95
CA GLY A 129 16.53 -3.32 -5.66
C GLY A 129 17.81 -3.09 -4.88
N GLU A 130 17.72 -2.92 -3.55
CA GLU A 130 18.86 -2.81 -2.64
C GLU A 130 19.86 -3.99 -2.77
N ARG A 131 19.38 -5.17 -3.20
CA ARG A 131 20.24 -6.35 -3.39
C ARG A 131 21.14 -6.27 -4.62
N PHE A 132 20.89 -5.30 -5.50
CA PHE A 132 21.67 -5.05 -6.71
C PHE A 132 22.62 -3.86 -6.58
N PHE A 133 22.79 -3.31 -5.37
CA PHE A 133 23.89 -2.39 -5.07
C PHE A 133 25.13 -3.17 -4.62
N GLY A 134 26.32 -2.69 -5.00
CA GLY A 134 27.60 -3.21 -4.50
C GLY A 134 28.55 -3.70 -5.59
N ASP A 135 29.24 -4.80 -5.32
CA ASP A 135 30.33 -5.34 -6.16
C ASP A 135 29.83 -5.71 -7.57
N PRO A 136 30.26 -4.99 -8.63
CA PRO A 136 29.80 -5.25 -10.00
C PRO A 136 30.08 -6.67 -10.48
N LEU A 137 31.14 -7.33 -9.98
CA LEU A 137 31.47 -8.71 -10.35
C LEU A 137 30.44 -9.73 -9.88
N LYS A 138 29.59 -9.36 -8.91
CA LYS A 138 28.48 -10.19 -8.40
C LYS A 138 27.14 -9.74 -8.96
N VAL A 139 26.93 -8.43 -9.00
CA VAL A 139 25.65 -7.81 -9.37
C VAL A 139 25.37 -7.98 -10.87
N VAL A 140 26.33 -7.69 -11.75
CA VAL A 140 26.11 -7.70 -13.21
C VAL A 140 25.70 -9.09 -13.72
N PRO A 141 26.37 -10.20 -13.34
CA PRO A 141 25.90 -11.53 -13.71
C PRO A 141 24.50 -11.85 -13.18
N ALA A 142 24.20 -11.47 -11.94
CA ALA A 142 22.88 -11.71 -11.34
C ALA A 142 21.75 -10.98 -12.09
N ILE A 143 21.99 -9.74 -12.53
CA ILE A 143 21.03 -8.99 -13.37
C ILE A 143 20.85 -9.69 -14.72
N TRP A 144 21.96 -10.07 -15.37
CA TRP A 144 21.92 -10.74 -16.67
C TRP A 144 21.16 -12.07 -16.61
N GLU A 145 21.34 -12.82 -15.54
CA GLU A 145 20.67 -14.10 -15.30
C GLU A 145 19.26 -13.94 -14.70
N ARG A 146 18.84 -12.70 -14.40
CA ARG A 146 17.62 -12.41 -13.63
C ARG A 146 17.53 -13.24 -12.34
N ALA A 147 18.66 -13.41 -11.68
CA ALA A 147 18.80 -14.22 -10.48
C ALA A 147 18.20 -13.49 -9.27
N ILE A 148 17.15 -14.05 -8.70
CA ILE A 148 16.50 -13.53 -7.49
C ILE A 148 17.39 -13.84 -6.27
N PRO A 149 17.91 -12.82 -5.55
CA PRO A 149 18.75 -13.05 -4.37
C PRO A 149 17.97 -13.75 -3.24
N PRO A 150 18.62 -14.60 -2.43
CA PRO A 150 17.95 -15.24 -1.30
C PRO A 150 17.43 -14.20 -0.29
N GLY A 151 16.23 -14.42 0.22
CA GLY A 151 15.62 -13.60 1.28
C GLY A 151 16.12 -13.96 2.69
N PRO A 152 15.65 -13.26 3.72
CA PRO A 152 14.70 -12.14 3.65
C PRO A 152 15.35 -10.86 3.11
N TRP A 153 14.57 -10.06 2.36
CA TRP A 153 14.98 -8.72 1.92
C TRP A 153 14.45 -7.67 2.89
N SER A 154 15.34 -6.84 3.42
CA SER A 154 14.96 -5.72 4.29
C SER A 154 14.82 -4.47 3.42
N TYR A 155 13.75 -3.70 3.64
CA TYR A 155 13.54 -2.42 2.98
C TYR A 155 14.49 -1.32 3.54
N THR A 156 14.67 -0.24 2.79
CA THR A 156 15.54 0.91 3.11
C THR A 156 14.75 2.14 3.59
N ASP A 157 15.34 3.33 3.53
CA ASP A 157 14.69 4.58 3.84
C ASP A 157 13.53 4.91 2.90
N ASP A 158 13.53 4.41 1.66
CA ASP A 158 12.46 4.59 0.67
C ASP A 158 11.11 4.14 1.24
N THR A 159 11.00 2.86 1.61
CA THR A 159 9.80 2.30 2.25
C THR A 159 9.57 2.92 3.62
N GLN A 160 10.63 3.13 4.41
CA GLN A 160 10.50 3.67 5.77
C GLN A 160 9.82 5.04 5.79
N MET A 161 10.17 5.89 4.80
CA MET A 161 9.54 7.20 4.60
C MET A 161 8.17 7.07 3.95
N ALA A 162 7.97 6.18 2.97
CA ALA A 162 6.67 5.96 2.35
C ALA A 162 5.59 5.54 3.39
N LEU A 163 5.95 4.72 4.38
CA LEU A 163 5.08 4.37 5.51
C LEU A 163 4.57 5.59 6.29
N SER A 164 5.37 6.65 6.42
CA SER A 164 4.94 7.89 7.09
C SER A 164 3.93 8.68 6.26
N ILE A 165 4.06 8.65 4.93
CA ILE A 165 3.08 9.24 4.01
C ILE A 165 1.76 8.51 4.14
N VAL A 166 1.76 7.18 4.00
CA VAL A 166 0.54 6.36 4.08
C VAL A 166 -0.14 6.51 5.46
N ALA A 167 0.63 6.54 6.55
CA ALA A 167 0.08 6.77 7.89
C ALA A 167 -0.56 8.16 8.05
N THR A 168 -0.02 9.19 7.40
CA THR A 168 -0.59 10.54 7.42
C THR A 168 -1.89 10.58 6.61
N LEU A 169 -1.90 9.98 5.41
CA LEU A 169 -3.10 9.87 4.57
C LEU A 169 -4.21 9.08 5.26
N ALA A 170 -3.88 7.96 5.90
CA ALA A 170 -4.86 7.16 6.65
C ALA A 170 -5.51 7.95 7.80
N LYS A 171 -4.78 8.88 8.41
CA LYS A 171 -5.26 9.65 9.56
C LYS A 171 -6.04 10.90 9.16
N PHE A 172 -5.59 11.63 8.14
CA PHE A 172 -6.13 12.96 7.81
C PHE A 172 -6.81 13.02 6.44
N GLY A 173 -6.67 11.99 5.61
CA GLY A 173 -7.13 12.00 4.22
C GLY A 173 -6.41 12.99 3.32
N THR A 174 -5.35 13.64 3.82
CA THR A 174 -4.53 14.69 3.20
C THR A 174 -3.14 14.70 3.86
N ILE A 175 -2.19 15.40 3.27
CA ILE A 175 -0.88 15.62 3.86
C ILE A 175 -0.96 16.75 4.88
N ASP A 176 -0.87 16.36 6.14
CA ASP A 176 -0.53 17.24 7.24
C ASP A 176 1.01 17.25 7.39
N GLN A 177 1.64 18.38 7.06
CA GLN A 177 3.11 18.48 6.97
C GLN A 177 3.79 18.37 8.33
N ASP A 178 3.15 18.86 9.39
CA ASP A 178 3.67 18.79 10.76
C ASP A 178 3.64 17.36 11.30
N HIS A 179 2.53 16.65 11.05
CA HIS A 179 2.42 15.23 11.36
C HIS A 179 3.39 14.40 10.53
N LEU A 180 3.55 14.71 9.25
CA LEU A 180 4.47 14.00 8.36
C LEU A 180 5.93 14.16 8.83
N ALA A 181 6.35 15.38 9.19
CA ALA A 181 7.68 15.64 9.75
C ALA A 181 7.94 14.84 11.04
N LYS A 182 6.95 14.80 11.95
CA LYS A 182 7.01 13.98 13.17
C LYS A 182 7.05 12.48 12.83
N GLY A 183 6.27 12.05 11.84
CA GLY A 183 6.27 10.69 11.31
C GLY A 183 7.65 10.25 10.86
N PHE A 184 8.29 11.04 9.98
CA PHE A 184 9.65 10.77 9.53
C PHE A 184 10.65 10.70 10.70
N ALA A 185 10.59 11.65 11.64
CA ALA A 185 11.48 11.67 12.80
C ALA A 185 11.29 10.45 13.72
N SER A 186 10.05 10.04 13.95
CA SER A 186 9.70 8.92 14.84
C SER A 186 10.11 7.56 14.24
N ARG A 187 9.99 7.40 12.92
CA ARG A 187 10.34 6.18 12.20
C ARG A 187 11.80 6.10 11.76
N TYR A 188 12.57 7.16 11.96
CA TYR A 188 13.95 7.24 11.49
C TYR A 188 14.84 6.15 12.13
N GLU A 189 15.38 5.27 11.32
CA GLU A 189 16.36 4.27 11.72
C GLU A 189 17.67 4.57 10.99
N PRO A 190 18.75 4.99 11.67
CA PRO A 190 19.97 5.48 11.01
C PRO A 190 20.64 4.49 10.05
N PHE A 191 20.38 3.19 10.20
CA PHE A 191 20.99 2.13 9.40
C PHE A 191 20.22 1.79 8.12
N ARG A 192 19.14 2.52 7.79
CA ARG A 192 18.25 2.20 6.66
C ARG A 192 18.70 2.72 5.30
N GLY A 193 19.85 3.39 5.17
CA GLY A 193 20.34 3.88 3.86
C GLY A 193 20.18 5.37 3.60
N TYR A 194 19.65 6.13 4.58
CA TYR A 194 19.47 7.58 4.47
C TYR A 194 20.72 8.33 3.99
N GLY A 195 20.54 9.30 3.09
CA GLY A 195 21.59 10.23 2.70
C GLY A 195 22.02 11.19 3.83
N GLY A 196 23.25 11.72 3.76
CA GLY A 196 23.82 12.60 4.79
C GLY A 196 22.93 13.77 5.21
N GLY A 197 22.36 14.50 4.25
CA GLY A 197 21.44 15.61 4.54
C GLY A 197 20.13 15.17 5.22
N ALA A 198 19.67 13.94 4.96
CA ALA A 198 18.49 13.39 5.61
C ALA A 198 18.78 13.04 7.08
N HIS A 199 19.96 12.47 7.40
CA HIS A 199 20.37 12.23 8.78
C HIS A 199 20.29 13.50 9.65
N ASP A 200 20.90 14.58 9.17
CA ASP A 200 20.94 15.86 9.89
C ASP A 200 19.54 16.45 10.06
N LEU A 201 18.70 16.39 9.01
CA LEU A 201 17.35 16.93 9.05
C LEU A 201 16.45 16.16 10.02
N LEU A 202 16.46 14.83 9.96
CA LEU A 202 15.63 13.97 10.79
C LEU A 202 16.03 14.04 12.27
N ALA A 203 17.33 14.19 12.55
CA ALA A 203 17.82 14.46 13.90
C ALA A 203 17.29 15.80 14.44
N GLN A 204 17.26 16.85 13.61
CA GLN A 204 16.73 18.16 14.00
C GLN A 204 15.20 18.13 14.21
N PHE A 205 14.45 17.34 13.43
CA PHE A 205 13.02 17.12 13.69
C PHE A 205 12.77 16.46 15.04
N ARG A 206 13.58 15.46 15.42
CA ARG A 206 13.52 14.88 16.78
C ARG A 206 13.80 15.90 17.87
N GLY A 207 14.70 16.86 17.59
CA GLY A 207 14.98 18.00 18.47
C GLY A 207 13.87 19.06 18.54
N GLY A 208 12.74 18.87 17.83
CA GLY A 208 11.62 19.81 17.81
C GLY A 208 11.75 20.93 16.77
N GLY A 209 12.72 20.85 15.87
CA GLY A 209 12.88 21.83 14.80
C GLY A 209 11.74 21.75 13.77
N HIS A 210 11.33 22.91 13.26
CA HIS A 210 10.19 23.03 12.35
C HIS A 210 10.61 22.79 10.89
N TRP A 211 9.90 21.93 10.16
CA TRP A 211 10.26 21.52 8.79
C TRP A 211 10.42 22.70 7.82
N SER A 212 9.54 23.70 7.92
CA SER A 212 9.56 24.84 6.99
C SER A 212 10.82 25.70 7.08
N GLN A 213 11.46 25.73 8.26
CA GLN A 213 12.72 26.44 8.47
C GLN A 213 13.91 25.57 8.06
N LEU A 214 13.84 24.28 8.40
CA LEU A 214 14.97 23.37 8.26
C LEU A 214 15.16 22.89 6.81
N ALA A 215 14.10 22.45 6.13
CA ALA A 215 14.20 21.87 4.80
C ALA A 215 14.75 22.87 3.76
N GLY A 216 14.39 24.15 3.90
CA GLY A 216 14.93 25.24 3.08
C GLY A 216 16.36 25.63 3.44
N ALA A 217 16.78 25.46 4.69
CA ALA A 217 18.09 25.87 5.18
C ALA A 217 19.23 24.93 4.78
N ILE A 218 18.94 23.65 4.47
CA ILE A 218 19.96 22.68 4.04
C ILE A 218 20.61 23.14 2.73
N PHE A 219 21.87 22.75 2.52
CA PHE A 219 22.64 23.07 1.32
C PHE A 219 22.73 24.57 1.06
N GLN A 220 23.10 25.33 2.10
CA GLN A 220 23.28 26.79 2.05
C GLN A 220 22.01 27.53 1.63
N GLY A 221 20.84 27.09 2.12
CA GLY A 221 19.58 27.76 1.82
C GLY A 221 18.93 27.36 0.49
N ARG A 222 19.48 26.34 -0.21
CA ARG A 222 18.94 25.89 -1.51
C ARG A 222 17.96 24.73 -1.39
N GLY A 223 17.99 23.99 -0.29
CA GLY A 223 17.26 22.74 -0.12
C GLY A 223 17.85 21.58 -0.91
N SER A 224 17.39 20.36 -0.61
CA SER A 224 17.83 19.14 -1.31
C SER A 224 17.15 18.98 -2.66
N TYR A 225 17.93 18.77 -3.73
CA TYR A 225 17.46 18.35 -5.06
C TYR A 225 17.42 16.81 -5.22
N GLY A 226 17.73 16.07 -4.16
CA GLY A 226 17.83 14.62 -4.19
C GLY A 226 16.51 13.93 -4.57
N ASN A 227 16.60 12.67 -4.97
CA ASN A 227 15.45 11.84 -5.32
C ASN A 227 14.61 11.38 -4.10
N GLY A 228 15.04 11.68 -2.86
CA GLY A 228 14.41 11.17 -1.64
C GLY A 228 12.97 11.62 -1.37
N ALA A 229 12.49 12.66 -2.06
CA ALA A 229 11.06 12.99 -2.08
C ALA A 229 10.29 12.14 -3.10
N ALA A 230 10.88 11.84 -4.25
CA ALA A 230 10.30 11.03 -5.31
C ALA A 230 10.20 9.55 -4.91
N MET A 231 11.22 9.01 -4.23
CA MET A 231 11.29 7.60 -3.86
C MET A 231 10.13 7.10 -2.98
N ARG A 232 9.48 8.01 -2.24
CA ARG A 232 8.47 7.69 -1.22
C ARG A 232 7.03 8.01 -1.61
N VAL A 233 6.80 8.70 -2.74
CA VAL A 233 5.55 9.43 -2.99
C VAL A 233 4.52 8.67 -3.83
N ALA A 234 4.90 7.54 -4.46
CA ALA A 234 3.97 6.76 -5.28
C ALA A 234 2.63 6.40 -4.57
N PRO A 235 2.62 6.00 -3.28
CA PRO A 235 1.38 5.74 -2.54
C PRO A 235 0.46 6.95 -2.42
N LEU A 236 1.02 8.16 -2.34
CA LEU A 236 0.24 9.41 -2.32
C LEU A 236 -0.45 9.66 -3.66
N GLY A 237 0.28 9.45 -4.75
CA GLY A 237 -0.28 9.52 -6.10
C GLY A 237 -1.44 8.54 -6.29
N ALA A 238 -1.23 7.28 -5.90
CA ALA A 238 -2.25 6.25 -5.94
C ALA A 238 -3.47 6.58 -5.06
N TYR A 239 -3.25 7.18 -3.88
CA TYR A 239 -4.33 7.63 -3.01
C TYR A 239 -5.22 8.66 -3.71
N PHE A 240 -4.65 9.72 -4.28
CA PHE A 240 -5.39 10.77 -4.98
C PHE A 240 -5.63 10.50 -6.47
N ALA A 241 -5.56 9.25 -6.91
CA ALA A 241 -5.70 8.90 -8.33
C ALA A 241 -7.02 9.37 -8.98
N ASP A 242 -8.03 9.75 -8.22
CA ASP A 242 -9.27 10.33 -8.71
C ASP A 242 -9.20 11.85 -9.01
N ASP A 243 -8.09 12.54 -8.70
CA ASP A 243 -7.93 13.99 -8.84
C ASP A 243 -6.45 14.38 -8.99
N LEU A 244 -5.98 14.56 -10.25
CA LEU A 244 -4.57 14.86 -10.54
C LEU A 244 -4.11 16.22 -10.01
N ASP A 245 -5.01 17.22 -9.94
CA ASP A 245 -4.68 18.52 -9.35
C ASP A 245 -4.35 18.36 -7.86
N LYS A 246 -5.16 17.55 -7.14
CA LYS A 246 -4.83 17.18 -5.75
C LYS A 246 -3.54 16.37 -5.65
N VAL A 247 -3.24 15.49 -6.61
CA VAL A 247 -1.96 14.76 -6.61
C VAL A 247 -0.80 15.75 -6.62
N VAL A 248 -0.82 16.76 -7.49
CA VAL A 248 0.22 17.79 -7.58
C VAL A 248 0.36 18.56 -6.26
N ASP A 249 -0.75 19.07 -5.72
CA ASP A 249 -0.74 19.87 -4.49
C ASP A 249 -0.20 19.07 -3.29
N GLN A 250 -0.66 17.82 -3.16
CA GLN A 250 -0.30 16.93 -2.04
C GLN A 250 1.13 16.41 -2.18
N ALA A 251 1.58 16.09 -3.40
CA ALA A 251 2.96 15.69 -3.67
C ALA A 251 3.92 16.83 -3.30
N LYS A 252 3.61 18.06 -3.71
CA LYS A 252 4.37 19.26 -3.34
C LYS A 252 4.40 19.46 -1.82
N ALA A 253 3.26 19.37 -1.14
CA ALA A 253 3.18 19.49 0.31
C ALA A 253 4.04 18.44 1.02
N SER A 254 4.05 17.19 0.53
CA SER A 254 4.87 16.10 1.09
C SER A 254 6.37 16.26 0.82
N ALA A 255 6.74 16.83 -0.34
CA ALA A 255 8.11 16.98 -0.78
C ALA A 255 8.85 18.04 0.04
N VAL A 256 8.26 19.23 0.19
CA VAL A 256 8.89 20.39 0.83
C VAL A 256 9.20 20.18 2.33
N VAL A 257 8.64 19.14 2.95
CA VAL A 257 9.01 18.73 4.32
C VAL A 257 10.49 18.34 4.41
N THR A 258 11.10 17.83 3.34
CA THR A 258 12.53 17.46 3.34
C THR A 258 13.32 17.97 2.13
N HIS A 259 12.64 18.23 1.01
CA HIS A 259 13.23 18.63 -0.25
C HIS A 259 12.55 19.93 -0.70
N ALA A 260 13.06 21.07 -0.24
CA ALA A 260 12.55 22.39 -0.62
C ALA A 260 13.07 22.87 -1.99
N HIS A 261 14.05 22.17 -2.59
CA HIS A 261 14.58 22.55 -3.89
C HIS A 261 13.54 22.23 -5.00
N PRO A 262 13.37 23.10 -6.01
CA PRO A 262 12.41 22.89 -7.10
C PRO A 262 12.54 21.55 -7.82
N GLU A 263 13.77 21.07 -8.08
CA GLU A 263 14.00 19.75 -8.68
C GLU A 263 13.46 18.59 -7.83
N GLY A 264 13.71 18.59 -6.51
CA GLY A 264 13.20 17.53 -5.63
C GLY A 264 11.67 17.53 -5.55
N VAL A 265 11.06 18.71 -5.61
CA VAL A 265 9.59 18.87 -5.70
C VAL A 265 9.07 18.38 -7.06
N ALA A 266 9.75 18.71 -8.16
CA ALA A 266 9.36 18.28 -9.50
C ALA A 266 9.40 16.75 -9.63
N GLY A 267 10.44 16.10 -9.12
CA GLY A 267 10.52 14.63 -9.09
C GLY A 267 9.40 13.98 -8.29
N ALA A 268 9.06 14.55 -7.13
CA ALA A 268 7.96 14.04 -6.31
C ALA A 268 6.61 14.17 -7.04
N ILE A 269 6.37 15.30 -7.70
CA ILE A 269 5.15 15.49 -8.50
C ILE A 269 5.12 14.48 -9.65
N ALA A 270 6.22 14.31 -10.39
CA ALA A 270 6.29 13.40 -11.52
C ALA A 270 5.95 11.95 -11.14
N VAL A 271 6.57 11.42 -10.07
CA VAL A 271 6.31 10.05 -9.59
C VAL A 271 4.88 9.90 -9.05
N ALA A 272 4.36 10.91 -8.35
CA ALA A 272 2.99 10.85 -7.84
C ALA A 272 1.96 10.84 -8.98
N VAL A 273 2.14 11.67 -10.01
CA VAL A 273 1.26 11.71 -11.18
C VAL A 273 1.34 10.40 -11.96
N ALA A 274 2.53 9.83 -12.14
CA ALA A 274 2.70 8.52 -12.78
C ALA A 274 1.92 7.42 -12.03
N ALA A 275 2.03 7.36 -10.70
CA ALA A 275 1.31 6.39 -9.87
C ALA A 275 -0.22 6.59 -9.93
N ALA A 276 -0.68 7.84 -9.92
CA ALA A 276 -2.09 8.19 -10.09
C ALA A 276 -2.64 7.73 -11.44
N HIS A 277 -1.92 8.05 -12.52
CA HIS A 277 -2.29 7.68 -13.88
C HIS A 277 -2.29 6.17 -14.09
N ALA A 278 -1.31 5.44 -13.55
CA ALA A 278 -1.28 3.98 -13.60
C ALA A 278 -2.52 3.36 -12.92
N CYS A 279 -2.97 3.93 -11.79
CA CYS A 279 -4.20 3.48 -11.13
C CYS A 279 -5.45 3.73 -11.98
N GLN A 280 -5.55 4.89 -12.63
CA GLN A 280 -6.66 5.19 -13.55
C GLN A 280 -6.67 4.24 -14.75
N GLY A 281 -5.49 3.90 -15.27
CA GLY A 281 -5.29 2.99 -16.38
C GLY A 281 -5.74 1.55 -16.12
N THR A 282 -5.62 1.06 -14.89
CA THR A 282 -6.18 -0.27 -14.53
C THR A 282 -7.70 -0.33 -14.64
N ALA A 283 -8.39 0.83 -14.58
CA ALA A 283 -9.84 0.93 -14.75
C ALA A 283 -10.27 1.17 -16.22
N GLN A 284 -9.34 1.48 -17.13
CA GLN A 284 -9.62 1.81 -18.53
C GLN A 284 -8.65 1.06 -19.45
N ALA A 285 -9.16 0.07 -20.20
CA ALA A 285 -8.37 -0.63 -21.23
C ALA A 285 -7.82 0.38 -22.25
N GLY A 286 -6.52 0.73 -22.15
CA GLY A 286 -5.90 1.73 -23.03
C GLY A 286 -4.75 2.57 -22.45
N SER A 287 -4.39 2.43 -21.16
CA SER A 287 -3.19 3.10 -20.63
C SER A 287 -1.93 2.59 -21.34
N ASN A 288 -1.33 3.46 -22.15
CA ASN A 288 -0.07 3.21 -22.84
C ASN A 288 1.04 4.14 -22.31
N ALA A 289 2.29 3.78 -22.57
CA ALA A 289 3.47 4.52 -22.12
C ALA A 289 3.40 6.02 -22.45
N SER A 290 2.96 6.35 -23.67
CA SER A 290 2.85 7.74 -24.14
C SER A 290 1.83 8.56 -23.35
N GLY A 291 0.67 7.97 -23.01
CA GLY A 291 -0.35 8.64 -22.20
C GLY A 291 0.17 8.97 -20.80
N LEU A 292 0.85 8.01 -20.15
CA LEU A 292 1.43 8.23 -18.83
C LEU A 292 2.50 9.33 -18.88
N LEU A 293 3.47 9.24 -19.78
CA LEU A 293 4.57 10.22 -19.86
C LEU A 293 4.04 11.61 -20.21
N ALA A 294 3.04 11.72 -21.09
CA ALA A 294 2.40 13.00 -21.41
C ALA A 294 1.74 13.64 -20.18
N ALA A 295 0.95 12.86 -19.41
CA ALA A 295 0.32 13.35 -18.19
C ALA A 295 1.37 13.79 -17.15
N VAL A 296 2.45 13.02 -17.00
CA VAL A 296 3.57 13.37 -16.11
C VAL A 296 4.24 14.68 -16.53
N ILE A 297 4.57 14.86 -17.81
CA ILE A 297 5.22 16.08 -18.33
C ILE A 297 4.31 17.31 -18.15
N GLU A 298 3.01 17.16 -18.40
CA GLU A 298 2.02 18.23 -18.26
C GLU A 298 2.00 18.79 -16.83
N HIS A 299 2.00 17.91 -15.83
CA HIS A 299 1.88 18.27 -14.42
C HIS A 299 3.22 18.56 -13.74
N THR A 300 4.35 18.16 -14.35
CA THR A 300 5.68 18.41 -13.77
C THR A 300 6.12 19.86 -14.05
N PRO A 301 6.48 20.64 -13.00
CA PRO A 301 6.99 21.99 -13.17
C PRO A 301 8.25 22.04 -14.04
N LYS A 302 8.47 23.17 -14.73
CA LYS A 302 9.69 23.42 -15.50
C LYS A 302 10.93 23.22 -14.62
N SER A 303 11.78 22.28 -15.02
CA SER A 303 12.91 21.77 -14.25
C SER A 303 13.76 20.86 -15.14
N ARG A 304 14.99 20.53 -14.74
CA ARG A 304 15.81 19.51 -15.41
C ARG A 304 15.16 18.14 -15.34
N THR A 305 14.47 17.85 -14.24
CA THR A 305 13.67 16.62 -14.11
C THR A 305 12.63 16.52 -15.24
N ARG A 306 11.91 17.61 -15.53
CA ARG A 306 10.96 17.67 -16.65
C ARG A 306 11.64 17.54 -18.01
N GLU A 307 12.77 18.21 -18.22
CA GLU A 307 13.54 18.09 -19.47
C GLU A 307 13.94 16.62 -19.73
N GLY A 308 14.39 15.91 -18.70
CA GLY A 308 14.66 14.47 -18.82
C GLY A 308 13.42 13.63 -19.14
N LEU A 309 12.25 13.99 -18.57
CA LEU A 309 10.98 13.32 -18.90
C LEU A 309 10.54 13.57 -20.35
N GLU A 310 10.79 14.77 -20.88
CA GLU A 310 10.55 15.09 -22.28
C GLU A 310 11.44 14.24 -23.20
N VAL A 311 12.72 14.05 -22.85
CA VAL A 311 13.60 13.10 -23.55
C VAL A 311 13.10 11.67 -23.44
N ALA A 312 12.67 11.24 -22.24
CA ALA A 312 12.13 9.89 -22.02
C ALA A 312 10.91 9.60 -22.91
N ALA A 313 10.03 10.57 -23.12
CA ALA A 313 8.85 10.42 -23.97
C ALA A 313 9.19 10.23 -25.47
N GLU A 314 10.38 10.66 -25.90
CA GLU A 314 10.86 10.51 -27.28
C GLU A 314 11.65 9.21 -27.49
N LEU A 315 12.08 8.53 -26.42
CA LEU A 315 12.84 7.28 -26.52
C LEU A 315 11.94 6.11 -26.94
N PRO A 316 12.32 5.34 -27.98
CA PRO A 316 11.59 4.14 -28.39
C PRO A 316 11.50 3.09 -27.27
N ALA A 317 10.36 2.41 -27.16
CA ALA A 317 10.17 1.30 -26.22
C ALA A 317 11.16 0.13 -26.43
N THR A 318 11.78 0.05 -27.62
CA THR A 318 12.77 -0.96 -27.99
C THR A 318 14.19 -0.60 -27.57
N THR A 319 14.42 0.60 -27.03
CA THR A 319 15.73 1.04 -26.54
C THR A 319 16.17 0.12 -25.39
N PRO A 320 17.37 -0.47 -25.43
CA PRO A 320 17.87 -1.26 -24.30
C PRO A 320 17.94 -0.42 -23.02
N SER A 321 17.57 -0.99 -21.87
CA SER A 321 17.53 -0.25 -20.60
C SER A 321 18.87 0.40 -20.23
N THR A 322 20.00 -0.26 -20.52
CA THR A 322 21.36 0.29 -20.33
C THR A 322 21.60 1.55 -21.16
N GLU A 323 21.05 1.61 -22.37
CA GLU A 323 21.17 2.78 -23.25
C GLU A 323 20.24 3.90 -22.75
N ALA A 324 19.00 3.57 -22.40
CA ALA A 324 18.07 4.53 -21.81
C ALA A 324 18.64 5.16 -20.52
N ALA A 325 19.21 4.36 -19.63
CA ALA A 325 19.89 4.82 -18.42
C ALA A 325 21.07 5.75 -18.71
N SER A 326 21.87 5.47 -19.74
CA SER A 326 22.97 6.34 -20.14
C SER A 326 22.53 7.73 -20.65
N ILE A 327 21.28 7.83 -21.13
CA ILE A 327 20.68 9.07 -21.66
C ILE A 327 19.92 9.83 -20.57
N LEU A 328 19.15 9.10 -19.76
CA LEU A 328 18.19 9.65 -18.80
C LEU A 328 18.74 9.75 -17.36
N GLY A 329 19.88 9.13 -17.10
CA GLY A 329 20.41 8.89 -15.75
C GLY A 329 19.98 7.53 -15.19
N CYS A 330 20.65 7.09 -14.13
CA CYS A 330 20.35 5.83 -13.43
C CYS A 330 20.28 5.99 -11.90
N GLY A 331 20.27 7.22 -11.40
CA GLY A 331 20.22 7.53 -9.97
C GLY A 331 21.58 7.46 -9.25
N GLN A 332 22.69 7.28 -9.97
CA GLN A 332 24.04 7.30 -9.40
C GLN A 332 24.38 8.64 -8.71
N GLU A 333 23.83 9.74 -9.20
CA GLU A 333 24.01 11.07 -8.61
C GLU A 333 23.02 11.37 -7.47
N VAL A 334 22.14 10.41 -7.14
CA VAL A 334 21.10 10.50 -6.09
C VAL A 334 20.22 11.76 -6.25
N SER A 335 20.10 12.25 -7.49
CA SER A 335 19.38 13.48 -7.83
C SER A 335 18.06 13.16 -8.52
N SER A 336 17.06 14.03 -8.33
CA SER A 336 15.76 13.86 -9.00
C SER A 336 15.91 13.71 -10.51
N GLN A 337 16.67 14.61 -11.14
CA GLN A 337 16.87 14.66 -12.59
C GLN A 337 17.68 13.49 -13.17
N ASP A 338 18.46 12.78 -12.33
CA ASP A 338 19.24 11.60 -12.72
C ASP A 338 18.50 10.28 -12.44
N THR A 339 17.38 10.32 -11.70
CA THR A 339 16.66 9.11 -11.28
C THR A 339 15.29 9.01 -11.93
N VAL A 340 14.50 10.09 -11.82
CA VAL A 340 13.06 10.07 -12.12
C VAL A 340 12.77 9.83 -13.59
N PRO A 341 13.47 10.45 -14.56
CA PRO A 341 13.19 10.20 -15.98
C PRO A 341 13.32 8.73 -16.38
N PHE A 342 14.42 8.07 -15.97
CA PHE A 342 14.66 6.67 -16.28
C PHE A 342 13.69 5.74 -15.57
N ALA A 343 13.45 5.96 -14.27
CA ALA A 343 12.51 5.14 -13.51
C ALA A 343 11.09 5.19 -14.11
N LEU A 344 10.63 6.37 -14.52
CA LEU A 344 9.31 6.52 -15.15
C LEU A 344 9.28 6.00 -16.58
N TRP A 345 10.39 6.04 -17.32
CA TRP A 345 10.51 5.39 -18.62
C TRP A 345 10.33 3.87 -18.50
N CYS A 346 11.05 3.22 -17.57
CA CYS A 346 10.90 1.79 -17.28
C CYS A 346 9.45 1.45 -16.90
N ALA A 347 8.85 2.20 -15.97
CA ALA A 347 7.49 1.95 -15.53
C ALA A 347 6.46 2.13 -16.68
N ALA A 348 6.61 3.19 -17.48
CA ALA A 348 5.68 3.50 -18.57
C ALA A 348 5.64 2.40 -19.65
N HIS A 349 6.79 1.79 -19.96
CA HIS A 349 6.89 0.73 -20.97
C HIS A 349 6.53 -0.67 -20.46
N HIS A 350 6.25 -0.83 -19.17
CA HIS A 350 5.96 -2.12 -18.52
C HIS A 350 4.78 -2.03 -17.54
N LEU A 351 3.77 -1.20 -17.83
CA LEU A 351 2.65 -0.93 -16.91
C LEU A 351 1.81 -2.15 -16.52
N ASP A 352 1.79 -3.18 -17.36
CA ASP A 352 1.10 -4.44 -17.15
C ASP A 352 2.02 -5.57 -16.66
N ASN A 353 3.32 -5.30 -16.48
CA ASN A 353 4.31 -6.30 -16.11
C ASN A 353 5.34 -5.77 -15.12
N PHE A 354 5.04 -5.91 -13.83
CA PHE A 354 5.91 -5.49 -12.74
C PHE A 354 7.30 -6.14 -12.79
N GLU A 355 7.39 -7.41 -13.16
CA GLU A 355 8.66 -8.14 -13.21
C GLU A 355 9.58 -7.58 -14.29
N GLU A 356 9.05 -7.33 -15.49
CA GLU A 356 9.83 -6.70 -16.57
C GLU A 356 10.21 -5.25 -16.22
N ALA A 357 9.30 -4.49 -15.60
CA ALA A 357 9.61 -3.14 -15.12
C ALA A 357 10.80 -3.15 -14.16
N PHE A 358 10.77 -4.07 -13.18
CA PHE A 358 11.84 -4.22 -12.20
C PHE A 358 13.18 -4.57 -12.85
N TRP A 359 13.22 -5.60 -13.69
CA TRP A 359 14.45 -6.03 -14.36
C TRP A 359 14.99 -4.99 -15.34
N ALA A 360 14.12 -4.26 -16.03
CA ALA A 360 14.51 -3.14 -16.87
C ALA A 360 15.18 -2.04 -16.05
N THR A 361 14.67 -1.73 -14.86
CA THR A 361 15.24 -0.70 -13.98
C THR A 361 16.59 -1.09 -13.42
N VAL A 362 16.76 -2.29 -12.85
CA VAL A 362 18.05 -2.69 -12.27
C VAL A 362 19.14 -2.97 -13.32
N ALA A 363 18.75 -3.16 -14.59
CA ALA A 363 19.69 -3.33 -15.69
C ALA A 363 20.29 -2.02 -16.21
N GLY A 364 19.67 -0.87 -15.92
CA GLY A 364 20.14 0.44 -16.34
C GLY A 364 21.19 1.02 -15.41
#